data_AF-A0A0H2ZVD8-F1
#
_entry.id   AF-A0A0H2ZVD8-F1
#
_cell.length_a   1.000
_cell.length_b   1.000
_cell.length_c   1.000
_cell.angle_alpha   90.00
_cell.angle_beta   90.00
_cell.angle_gamma   90.00
#
_symmetry.space_group_name_H-M   'P 1'
#
loop_
_entity.id
_entity.type
_entity.pdbx_description
1 polymer ?
#
loop_
_entity_poly.entity_id
_entity_poly.type
_entity_poly.pdbx_seq_one_letter_code
_entity_poly.pdbx_strand_id
1 'polypeptide(L)'
;MGCSSREEIVKVFDALDAALDRLGELSFDALTTRECLSLLQRCEMVRRRLPVPEHQLINHVARQASPAELGGRLSHAIAEATLISRAEAARRVHTAADLGPRVGLTGEPLPPVLAATAARQREGLLGLEQVGACLIDCVSGWA
;
A
#
# COMPACT_ATOMS: atom_id res chain seq x y z
N MET A 1 -5.83 -12.64 14.55
CA MET A 1 -4.60 -11.83 14.47
C MET A 1 -4.75 -10.75 15.52
N GLY A 2 -3.86 -10.69 16.50
CA GLY A 2 -4.01 -9.80 17.66
C GLY A 2 -3.98 -8.32 17.26
N CYS A 3 -4.62 -7.47 18.07
CA CYS A 3 -4.51 -6.03 17.91
C CYS A 3 -3.08 -5.62 18.27
N SER A 4 -2.34 -5.02 17.34
CA SER A 4 -1.05 -4.41 17.63
C SER A 4 -1.23 -3.17 18.50
N SER A 5 -0.36 -2.99 19.49
CA SER A 5 -0.38 -1.78 20.31
C SER A 5 0.10 -0.58 19.48
N ARG A 6 -0.29 0.64 19.89
CA ARG A 6 0.22 1.87 19.27
C ARG A 6 1.76 1.93 19.28
N GLU A 7 2.37 1.48 20.38
CA GLU A 7 3.82 1.43 20.53
C GLU A 7 4.47 0.47 19.54
N GLU A 8 3.88 -0.72 19.35
CA GLU A 8 4.36 -1.70 18.36
C GLU A 8 4.29 -1.13 16.94
N ILE A 9 3.18 -0.48 16.59
CA ILE A 9 3.00 0.14 15.26
C ILE A 9 4.08 1.20 15.02
N VAL A 10 4.26 2.14 15.95
CA VAL A 10 5.28 3.21 15.83
C VAL A 10 6.67 2.62 15.70
N LYS A 11 7.03 1.65 16.55
CA LYS A 11 8.35 1.00 16.51
C LYS A 11 8.66 0.33 15.16
N VAL A 12 7.66 -0.23 14.48
CA VAL A 12 7.84 -0.83 13.15
C VAL A 12 8.09 0.24 12.08
N PHE A 13 7.40 1.38 12.14
CA PHE A 13 7.66 2.51 11.23
C PHE A 13 9.02 3.16 11.50
N ASP A 14 9.40 3.37 12.77
CA ASP A 14 10.73 3.88 13.12
C ASP A 14 11.86 2.96 12.60
N ALA A 15 11.65 1.64 12.66
CA ALA A 15 12.61 0.67 12.12
C ALA A 15 12.69 0.70 10.59
N LEU A 16 11.57 1.00 9.91
CA LEU A 16 11.54 1.19 8.46
C LEU A 16 12.33 2.45 8.06
N ASP A 17 12.09 3.56 8.75
CA ASP A 17 12.79 4.83 8.51
C ASP A 17 14.30 4.68 8.74
N ALA A 18 14.69 4.08 9.87
CA ALA A 18 16.10 3.81 10.16
C ALA A 18 16.78 2.88 9.13
N ALA A 19 16.03 1.95 8.52
CA ALA A 19 16.56 1.11 7.45
C ALA A 19 16.75 1.87 6.13
N LEU A 20 15.85 2.83 5.83
CA LEU A 20 15.98 3.71 4.67
C LEU A 20 17.15 4.67 4.81
N ASP A 21 17.33 5.25 6.00
CA ASP A 21 18.47 6.13 6.29
C ASP A 21 19.80 5.41 6.06
N ARG A 22 19.95 4.22 6.64
CA ARG A 22 21.15 3.38 6.45
C ARG A 22 21.38 2.99 4.98
N LEU A 23 20.32 2.76 4.22
CA LEU A 23 20.43 2.45 2.79
C LEU A 23 20.97 3.66 2.00
N GLY A 24 20.60 4.88 2.40
CA GLY A 24 21.09 6.13 1.81
C GLY A 24 22.56 6.44 2.09
N GLU A 25 23.16 5.83 3.11
CA GLU A 25 24.56 5.99 3.48
C GLU A 25 25.52 5.01 2.77
N LEU A 26 24.98 4.04 2.01
CA LEU A 26 25.81 3.03 1.34
C LEU A 26 26.51 3.59 0.09
N SER A 27 27.79 3.24 -0.08
CA SER A 27 28.43 3.22 -1.40
C SER A 27 28.22 1.87 -2.07
N PHE A 28 27.99 1.90 -3.38
CA PHE A 28 27.81 0.71 -4.22
C PHE A 28 29.01 0.45 -5.13
N ASP A 29 30.14 1.14 -4.93
CA ASP A 29 31.33 1.08 -5.81
C ASP A 29 31.97 -0.31 -5.88
N ALA A 30 31.75 -1.13 -4.84
CA ALA A 30 32.25 -2.51 -4.79
C ALA A 30 31.38 -3.51 -5.58
N LEU A 31 30.21 -3.10 -6.08
CA LEU A 31 29.26 -3.99 -6.74
C LEU A 31 29.49 -4.08 -8.24
N THR A 32 29.30 -5.28 -8.77
CA THR A 32 29.15 -5.51 -10.20
C THR A 32 27.78 -5.02 -10.70
N THR A 33 27.67 -4.79 -12.00
CA THR A 33 26.39 -4.44 -12.64
C THR A 33 25.27 -5.44 -12.32
N ARG A 34 25.58 -6.75 -12.27
CA ARG A 34 24.59 -7.79 -11.97
C ARG A 34 24.07 -7.69 -10.53
N GLU A 35 24.94 -7.38 -9.59
CA GLU A 35 24.57 -7.18 -8.19
C GLU A 35 23.72 -5.91 -8.03
N CYS A 36 24.10 -4.82 -8.70
CA CYS A 36 23.29 -3.60 -8.75
C CYS A 36 21.87 -3.86 -9.27
N LEU A 37 21.73 -4.59 -10.39
CA LEU A 37 20.41 -4.95 -10.93
C LEU A 37 19.59 -5.82 -9.96
N SER A 38 20.25 -6.73 -9.25
CA SER A 38 19.60 -7.58 -8.25
C SER A 38 19.11 -6.77 -7.04
N LEU A 39 19.89 -5.78 -6.59
CA LEU A 39 19.45 -4.84 -5.55
C LEU A 39 18.31 -3.93 -6.02
N LEU A 40 18.34 -3.44 -7.26
CA LEU A 40 17.25 -2.67 -7.84
C LEU A 40 15.95 -3.49 -7.91
N GLN A 41 16.03 -4.78 -8.26
CA GLN A 41 14.88 -5.70 -8.22
C GLN A 41 14.33 -5.84 -6.79
N ARG A 42 15.21 -5.88 -5.78
CA ARG A 42 14.80 -5.92 -4.37
C ARG A 42 14.14 -4.61 -3.93
N CYS A 43 14.66 -3.45 -4.32
CA CYS A 43 14.02 -2.16 -4.08
C CYS A 43 12.62 -2.12 -4.71
N GLU A 44 12.49 -2.64 -5.92
CA GLU A 44 11.21 -2.72 -6.61
C GLU A 44 10.23 -3.66 -5.90
N MET A 45 10.69 -4.82 -5.44
CA MET A 45 9.91 -5.74 -4.62
C MET A 45 9.36 -5.05 -3.36
N VAL A 46 10.15 -4.22 -2.69
CA VAL A 46 9.70 -3.43 -1.53
C VAL A 46 8.62 -2.42 -1.95
N ARG A 47 8.84 -1.64 -3.03
CA ARG A 47 7.85 -0.68 -3.54
C ARG A 47 6.51 -1.33 -3.89
N ARG A 48 6.52 -2.55 -4.41
CA ARG A 48 5.30 -3.30 -4.77
C ARG A 48 4.52 -3.82 -3.55
N ARG A 49 5.23 -4.11 -2.46
CA ARG A 49 4.64 -4.66 -1.23
C ARG A 49 4.21 -3.57 -0.25
N LEU A 50 4.81 -2.39 -0.30
CA LEU A 50 4.48 -1.26 0.59
C LEU A 50 3.00 -0.83 0.56
N PRO A 51 2.29 -0.85 -0.59
CA PRO A 51 0.85 -0.55 -0.59
C PRO A 51 -0.02 -1.50 0.24
N VAL A 52 0.44 -2.72 0.54
CA VAL A 52 -0.38 -3.71 1.26
C VAL A 52 -0.75 -3.27 2.68
N PRO A 53 0.19 -2.79 3.54
CA PRO A 53 -0.18 -2.13 4.79
C PRO A 53 -0.89 -0.78 4.58
N GLU A 54 -0.58 -0.02 3.52
CA GLU A 54 -1.30 1.24 3.23
C GLU A 54 -2.80 1.02 3.01
N HIS A 55 -3.20 -0.05 2.32
CA HIS A 55 -4.62 -0.38 2.12
C HIS A 55 -5.37 -0.50 3.44
N GLN A 56 -4.73 -1.06 4.46
CA GLN A 56 -5.33 -1.18 5.80
C GLN A 56 -5.49 0.18 6.47
N LEU A 57 -4.47 1.04 6.40
CA LEU A 57 -4.51 2.40 6.96
C LEU A 57 -5.58 3.24 6.26
N ILE A 58 -5.63 3.21 4.93
CA ILE A 58 -6.62 3.93 4.13
C ILE A 58 -8.04 3.45 4.47
N ASN A 59 -8.28 2.13 4.52
CA ASN A 59 -9.58 1.57 4.89
C ASN A 59 -9.92 1.80 6.37
N HIS A 60 -8.93 1.99 7.24
CA HIS A 60 -9.15 2.37 8.63
C HIS A 60 -9.65 3.82 8.74
N VAL A 61 -8.96 4.76 8.09
CA VAL A 61 -9.38 6.17 8.04
C VAL A 61 -10.75 6.30 7.38
N ALA A 62 -11.00 5.57 6.28
CA ALA A 62 -12.29 5.58 5.58
C ALA A 62 -13.48 5.14 6.45
N ARG A 63 -13.24 4.27 7.45
CA ARG A 63 -14.27 3.78 8.38
C ARG A 63 -14.46 4.68 9.61
N GLN A 64 -13.41 5.35 10.05
CA GLN A 64 -13.43 6.08 11.32
C GLN A 64 -13.68 7.57 11.15
N ALA A 65 -13.13 8.18 10.09
CA ALA A 65 -13.13 9.62 9.93
C ALA A 65 -14.36 10.11 9.16
N SER A 66 -15.02 11.11 9.71
CA SER A 66 -16.09 11.85 9.05
C SER A 66 -15.52 12.84 8.01
N PRO A 67 -16.30 13.23 6.98
CA PRO A 67 -15.88 14.25 6.04
C PRO A 67 -15.53 15.60 6.70
N ALA A 68 -16.15 15.91 7.85
CA ALA A 68 -15.88 17.12 8.61
C ALA A 68 -14.48 17.08 9.26
N GLU A 69 -14.09 15.96 9.86
CA GLU A 69 -12.75 15.77 10.43
C GLU A 69 -11.66 15.79 9.37
N LEU A 70 -11.95 15.27 8.17
CA LEU A 70 -11.03 15.24 7.04
C LEU A 70 -10.95 16.58 6.27
N GLY A 71 -11.83 17.54 6.56
CA GLY A 71 -11.95 18.77 5.78
C GLY A 71 -12.42 18.55 4.33
N GLY A 72 -13.10 17.43 4.05
CA GLY A 72 -13.60 17.09 2.71
C GLY A 72 -13.55 15.60 2.39
N ARG A 73 -13.16 15.28 1.15
CA ARG A 73 -13.05 13.89 0.67
C ARG A 73 -11.77 13.24 1.21
N LEU A 74 -11.84 11.96 1.55
CA LEU A 74 -10.67 11.18 1.99
C LEU A 74 -9.47 11.28 1.04
N SER A 75 -9.69 11.16 -0.27
CA SER A 75 -8.62 11.29 -1.25
C SER A 75 -7.96 12.68 -1.25
N HIS A 76 -8.69 13.72 -0.84
CA HIS A 76 -8.11 15.05 -0.73
C HIS A 76 -7.21 15.16 0.51
N ALA A 77 -7.70 14.69 1.67
CA ALA A 77 -6.91 14.63 2.90
C ALA A 77 -5.64 13.79 2.72
N ILE A 78 -5.72 12.64 2.04
CA ILE A 78 -4.54 11.82 1.73
C ILE A 78 -3.58 12.57 0.79
N ALA A 79 -4.09 13.23 -0.25
CA ALA A 79 -3.24 13.99 -1.17
C ALA A 79 -2.46 15.09 -0.44
N GLU A 80 -3.11 15.82 0.47
CA GLU A 80 -2.48 16.86 1.28
C GLU A 80 -1.47 16.28 2.28
N ALA A 81 -1.82 15.22 3.00
CA ALA A 81 -0.95 14.61 4.02
C ALA A 81 0.29 13.91 3.43
N THR A 82 0.19 13.40 2.20
CA THR A 82 1.26 12.60 1.57
C THR A 82 1.94 13.30 0.40
N LEU A 83 1.54 14.53 0.07
CA LEU A 83 2.10 15.36 -1.00
C LEU A 83 2.06 14.70 -2.39
N ILE A 84 1.00 13.94 -2.67
CA ILE A 84 0.75 13.31 -3.98
C ILE A 84 -0.38 14.02 -4.73
N SER A 85 -0.50 13.75 -6.04
CA SER A 85 -1.62 14.28 -6.81
C SER A 85 -2.97 13.74 -6.29
N ARG A 86 -4.03 14.55 -6.41
CA ARG A 86 -5.40 14.11 -6.08
C ARG A 86 -5.83 12.86 -6.87
N ALA A 87 -5.38 12.73 -8.11
CA ALA A 87 -5.67 11.57 -8.95
C ALA A 87 -5.01 10.30 -8.39
N GLU A 88 -3.76 10.39 -7.93
CA GLU A 88 -3.06 9.27 -7.30
C GLU A 88 -3.69 8.89 -5.96
N ALA A 89 -4.03 9.87 -5.12
CA ALA A 89 -4.71 9.60 -3.86
C ALA A 89 -6.08 8.91 -4.08
N ALA A 90 -6.85 9.36 -5.07
CA ALA A 90 -8.11 8.71 -5.43
C ALA A 90 -7.91 7.27 -5.91
N ARG A 91 -6.88 7.01 -6.73
CA ARG A 91 -6.51 5.64 -7.13
C ARG A 91 -6.18 4.77 -5.92
N ARG A 92 -5.36 5.27 -4.99
CA ARG A 92 -5.02 4.51 -3.77
C ARG A 92 -6.24 4.20 -2.90
N VAL A 93 -7.18 5.14 -2.77
CA VAL A 93 -8.45 4.89 -2.07
C VAL A 93 -9.26 3.77 -2.75
N HIS A 94 -9.37 3.80 -4.07
CA HIS A 94 -10.08 2.75 -4.81
C HIS A 94 -9.38 1.39 -4.71
N THR A 95 -8.06 1.35 -4.94
CA THR A 95 -7.26 0.13 -4.81
C THR A 95 -7.32 -0.45 -3.39
N ALA A 96 -7.32 0.39 -2.36
CA ALA A 96 -7.47 -0.04 -0.97
C ALA A 96 -8.83 -0.71 -0.72
N ALA A 97 -9.91 -0.20 -1.32
CA ALA A 97 -11.23 -0.82 -1.22
C ALA A 97 -11.28 -2.22 -1.86
N ASP A 98 -10.55 -2.43 -2.96
CA ASP A 98 -10.54 -3.69 -3.71
C ASP A 98 -9.56 -4.73 -3.14
N LEU A 99 -8.37 -4.29 -2.71
CA LEU A 99 -7.26 -5.17 -2.32
C LEU A 99 -7.03 -5.24 -0.81
N GLY A 100 -7.58 -4.30 -0.04
CA GLY A 100 -7.47 -4.27 1.40
C GLY A 100 -8.30 -5.37 2.09
N PRO A 101 -7.93 -5.78 3.31
CA PRO A 101 -8.76 -6.65 4.15
C PRO A 101 -10.13 -6.01 4.39
N ARG A 102 -11.17 -6.86 4.42
CA ARG A 102 -12.55 -6.44 4.65
C ARG A 102 -13.09 -7.07 5.93
N VAL A 103 -14.11 -6.45 6.49
CA VAL A 103 -14.89 -6.98 7.62
C VAL A 103 -16.36 -6.98 7.24
N GLY A 104 -17.06 -8.06 7.56
CA GLY A 104 -18.50 -8.14 7.37
C GLY A 104 -19.26 -7.41 8.47
N LEU A 105 -20.58 -7.39 8.36
CA LEU A 105 -21.45 -6.67 9.30
C LEU A 105 -21.35 -7.21 10.73
N THR A 106 -20.95 -8.47 10.89
CA THR A 106 -20.76 -9.09 12.21
C THR A 106 -19.31 -9.02 12.70
N GLY A 107 -18.44 -8.32 11.97
CA GLY A 107 -17.02 -8.15 12.30
C GLY A 107 -16.14 -9.33 11.85
N GLU A 108 -16.69 -10.30 11.13
CA GLU A 108 -15.96 -11.42 10.57
C GLU A 108 -15.00 -10.94 9.46
N PRO A 109 -13.77 -11.45 9.40
CA PRO A 109 -12.85 -11.11 8.33
C PRO A 109 -13.34 -11.66 7.00
N LEU A 110 -13.43 -10.80 6.00
CA LEU A 110 -13.78 -11.14 4.62
C LEU A 110 -12.53 -11.03 3.72
N PRO A 111 -12.42 -11.87 2.68
CA PRO A 111 -11.35 -11.73 1.71
C PRO A 111 -11.46 -10.39 0.97
N PRO A 112 -10.34 -9.87 0.42
CA PRO A 112 -10.37 -8.73 -0.51
C PRO A 112 -11.28 -9.03 -1.70
N VAL A 113 -11.84 -7.98 -2.33
CA VAL A 113 -12.69 -8.12 -3.54
C VAL A 113 -11.93 -8.87 -4.62
N LEU A 114 -10.65 -8.53 -4.81
CA LEU A 114 -9.77 -9.16 -5.77
C LEU A 114 -8.65 -9.92 -5.05
N ALA A 115 -9.05 -10.99 -4.36
CA ALA A 115 -8.16 -11.77 -3.50
C ALA A 115 -6.89 -12.29 -4.21
N ALA A 116 -6.99 -12.72 -5.47
CA ALA A 116 -5.84 -13.18 -6.27
C ALA A 116 -4.85 -12.04 -6.55
N THR A 117 -5.34 -10.88 -6.95
CA THR A 117 -4.52 -9.67 -7.18
C THR A 117 -3.86 -9.21 -5.88
N ALA A 118 -4.61 -9.20 -4.77
CA ALA A 118 -4.09 -8.84 -3.45
C ALA A 118 -2.98 -9.80 -2.98
N ALA A 119 -3.13 -11.11 -3.21
CA ALA A 119 -2.09 -12.10 -2.89
C ALA A 119 -0.82 -11.86 -3.71
N ARG A 120 -0.94 -11.65 -5.03
CA ARG A 120 0.20 -11.36 -5.90
C ARG A 120 0.88 -10.03 -5.56
N GLN A 121 0.15 -9.00 -5.14
CA GLN A 121 0.74 -7.75 -4.66
C GLN A 121 1.50 -7.96 -3.34
N ARG A 122 0.98 -8.79 -2.43
CA ARG A 122 1.66 -9.13 -1.16
C ARG A 122 2.98 -9.88 -1.38
N GLU A 123 3.05 -10.68 -2.43
CA GLU A 123 4.27 -11.34 -2.90
C GLU A 123 5.19 -10.39 -3.72
N GLY A 124 4.72 -9.17 -4.01
CA GLY A 124 5.40 -8.15 -4.82
C GLY A 124 5.58 -8.52 -6.29
N LEU A 125 4.72 -9.41 -6.80
CA LEU A 125 4.66 -9.79 -8.21
C LEU A 125 3.94 -8.74 -9.07
N LEU A 126 3.15 -7.84 -8.46
CA LEU A 126 2.42 -6.77 -9.13
C LEU A 126 2.77 -5.41 -8.51
N GLY A 127 3.13 -4.43 -9.34
CA GLY A 127 3.23 -3.02 -8.96
C GLY A 127 1.96 -2.25 -9.23
N LEU A 128 1.98 -0.94 -8.95
CA LEU A 128 0.80 -0.07 -9.04
C LEU A 128 0.17 -0.07 -10.44
N GLU A 129 0.99 -0.07 -11.49
CA GLU A 129 0.50 -0.10 -12.87
C GLU A 129 -0.18 -1.43 -13.21
N GLN A 130 0.42 -2.57 -12.86
CA GLN A 130 -0.18 -3.88 -13.14
C GLN A 130 -1.45 -4.10 -12.29
N VAL A 131 -1.46 -3.61 -11.05
CA VAL A 131 -2.66 -3.63 -10.22
C VAL A 131 -3.77 -2.81 -10.89
N GLY A 132 -3.48 -1.57 -11.33
CA GLY A 132 -4.45 -0.72 -12.01
C GLY A 132 -5.04 -1.37 -13.28
N ALA A 133 -4.21 -2.01 -14.09
CA ALA A 133 -4.66 -2.76 -15.26
C ALA A 133 -5.59 -3.93 -14.86
N CYS A 134 -5.22 -4.74 -13.87
CA CYS A 134 -6.08 -5.81 -13.39
C CYS A 134 -7.41 -5.30 -12.81
N LEU A 135 -7.42 -4.14 -12.14
CA LEU A 135 -8.66 -3.52 -11.65
C LEU A 135 -9.56 -3.13 -12.83
N ILE A 136 -9.01 -2.50 -13.86
CA ILE A 136 -9.76 -2.12 -15.06
C ILE A 136 -10.33 -3.38 -15.72
N ASP A 137 -9.54 -4.40 -15.96
CA ASP A 137 -9.97 -5.64 -16.63
C ASP A 137 -11.06 -6.38 -15.84
N CYS A 138 -10.96 -6.42 -14.50
CA CYS A 138 -11.99 -7.03 -13.65
C CYS A 138 -13.28 -6.20 -13.55
N VAL A 139 -13.20 -4.88 -13.60
CA VAL A 139 -14.37 -3.97 -13.52
C VAL A 139 -15.06 -3.80 -14.88
N SER A 140 -14.32 -3.86 -15.98
CA SER A 140 -14.84 -3.66 -17.33
C SER A 140 -15.33 -4.93 -18.03
N GLY A 141 -15.42 -6.06 -17.30
CA GLY A 141 -15.98 -7.34 -17.71
C GLY A 141 -16.46 -7.43 -19.16
N TRP A 142 -15.58 -7.85 -20.08
CA TRP A 142 -16.00 -8.39 -21.37
C TRP A 142 -16.42 -9.86 -21.13
N ALA A 143 -17.69 -10.22 -21.31
CA ALA A 143 -18.45 -10.38 -22.56
C ALA A 143 -18.14 -11.71 -23.26
#